data_AF-A0A2P5FQ39-F1
#
_entry.id   AF-A0A2P5FQ39-F1
#
_cell.length_a   1.000
_cell.length_b   1.000
_cell.length_c   1.000
_cell.angle_alpha   90.00
_cell.angle_beta   90.00
_cell.angle_gamma   90.00
#
_symmetry.space_group_name_H-M   'P 1'
#
loop_
_entity.id
_entity.type
_entity.pdbx_description
1 polymer ?
#
loop_
_entity_poly.entity_id
_entity_poly.type
_entity_poly.pdbx_seq_one_letter_code
_entity_poly.pdbx_strand_id
1 'polypeptide(L)'
;MAIGTLAMCYNNIEVFRGVVKMRRGLTAKVIDRTNTMADVYGAFYDFSCMLKSKVDINDPNAKKTLSRLETIQKTCKDSGTLTKRYFIICNGRF
;
A
#
# COMPACT_ATOMS: atom_id res chain seq x y z
N MET A 1 8.61 -3.52 0.79
CA MET A 1 8.30 -4.32 1.99
C MET A 1 7.61 -3.53 3.11
N ALA A 2 8.23 -2.47 3.65
CA ALA A 2 7.67 -1.73 4.81
C ALA A 2 6.26 -1.16 4.57
N ILE A 3 6.02 -0.53 3.41
CA ILE A 3 4.71 0.04 3.07
C ILE A 3 3.58 -1.01 3.02
N GLY A 4 3.89 -2.24 2.60
CA GLY A 4 2.91 -3.33 2.64
C GLY A 4 2.58 -3.79 4.05
N THR A 5 3.54 -3.72 4.98
CA THR A 5 3.28 -4.01 6.40
C THR A 5 2.46 -2.90 7.03
N LEU A 6 2.76 -1.63 6.74
CA LEU A 6 1.94 -0.49 7.17
C LEU A 6 0.49 -0.63 6.71
N ALA A 7 0.27 -1.03 5.45
CA ALA A 7 -1.07 -1.27 4.92
C ALA A 7 -1.81 -2.40 5.65
N MET A 8 -1.10 -3.40 6.19
CA MET A 8 -1.71 -4.48 6.98
C MET A 8 -2.03 -4.05 8.42
N CYS A 9 -1.21 -3.18 9.02
CA CYS A 9 -1.39 -2.71 10.38
C CYS A 9 -2.40 -1.56 10.51
N TYR A 10 -2.56 -0.74 9.46
CA TYR A 10 -3.42 0.43 9.53
C TYR A 10 -4.90 0.05 9.70
N ASN A 11 -5.55 0.66 10.68
CA ASN A 11 -6.93 0.38 11.09
C ASN A 11 -7.20 -1.13 11.34
N ASN A 12 -6.24 -1.84 11.95
CA ASN A 12 -6.35 -3.26 12.28
C ASN A 12 -6.14 -3.50 13.79
N ILE A 13 -7.17 -4.02 14.48
CA ILE A 13 -7.12 -4.33 15.90
C ILE A 13 -6.18 -5.50 16.24
N GLU A 14 -5.89 -6.37 15.29
CA GLU A 14 -4.98 -7.51 15.47
C GLU A 14 -3.57 -7.08 15.85
N VAL A 15 -3.18 -5.83 15.54
CA VAL A 15 -1.89 -5.24 15.96
C VAL A 15 -1.71 -5.31 17.48
N PHE A 16 -2.80 -5.22 18.25
CA PHE A 16 -2.76 -5.29 19.71
C PHE A 16 -2.95 -6.70 20.26
N ARG A 17 -3.35 -7.66 19.42
CA ARG A 17 -3.65 -9.04 19.81
C ARG A 17 -2.57 -10.03 19.40
N GLY A 18 -1.68 -9.66 18.49
CA GLY A 18 -0.61 -10.53 18.02
C GLY A 18 0.22 -9.92 16.90
N VAL A 19 0.90 -10.79 16.15
CA VAL A 19 1.84 -10.37 15.09
C VAL A 19 1.10 -10.22 13.77
N VAL A 20 0.93 -8.97 13.33
CA VAL A 20 0.48 -8.64 11.98
C VAL A 20 1.67 -8.71 11.02
N LYS A 21 1.59 -9.61 10.05
CA LYS A 21 2.63 -9.80 9.02
C LYS A 21 2.00 -10.07 7.66
N MET A 22 2.72 -9.71 6.61
CA MET A 22 2.33 -10.09 5.26
C MET A 22 2.35 -11.62 5.10
N ARG A 23 1.38 -12.18 4.37
CA ARG A 23 1.37 -13.60 4.02
C ARG A 23 2.58 -13.93 3.15
N ARG A 24 3.21 -15.10 3.37
CA ARG A 24 4.42 -15.53 2.64
C ARG A 24 4.26 -15.43 1.12
N GLY A 25 3.09 -15.81 0.58
CA GLY A 25 2.82 -15.70 -0.86
C GLY A 25 2.75 -14.26 -1.38
N LEU A 26 2.22 -13.32 -0.58
CA LEU A 26 2.22 -11.90 -0.95
C LEU A 26 3.64 -11.35 -0.90
N THR A 27 4.42 -11.71 0.13
CA THR A 27 5.84 -11.34 0.22
C THR A 27 6.64 -11.87 -0.97
N ALA A 28 6.46 -13.14 -1.33
CA ALA A 28 7.11 -13.72 -2.49
C ALA A 28 6.75 -12.96 -3.78
N LYS A 29 5.46 -12.66 -3.99
CA LYS A 29 5.00 -11.86 -5.15
C LYS A 29 5.60 -10.44 -5.16
N VAL A 30 5.68 -9.78 -4.01
CA VAL A 30 6.29 -8.43 -3.93
C VAL A 30 7.77 -8.52 -4.31
N ILE A 31 8.52 -9.46 -3.74
CA ILE A 31 9.95 -9.63 -4.02
C ILE A 31 10.18 -9.98 -5.50
N ASP A 32 9.40 -10.91 -6.05
CA ASP A 32 9.50 -11.37 -7.43
C ASP A 32 9.15 -10.28 -8.45
N ARG A 33 8.16 -9.43 -8.14
CA ARG A 33 7.66 -8.42 -9.10
C ARG A 33 8.35 -7.05 -8.98
N THR A 34 9.04 -6.74 -7.89
CA THR A 34 9.71 -5.44 -7.73
C THR A 34 11.15 -5.47 -8.21
N ASN A 35 11.37 -5.53 -9.53
CA ASN A 35 12.71 -5.60 -10.12
C ASN A 35 13.22 -4.24 -10.62
N THR A 36 12.33 -3.32 -10.95
CA THR A 36 12.68 -1.99 -11.46
C THR A 36 12.10 -0.88 -10.58
N MET A 37 12.61 0.35 -10.72
CA MET A 37 12.03 1.51 -10.02
C MET A 37 10.58 1.77 -10.42
N ALA A 38 10.20 1.45 -11.66
CA ALA A 38 8.81 1.51 -12.10
C ALA A 38 7.91 0.58 -11.27
N ASP A 39 8.39 -0.64 -10.98
CA ASP A 39 7.68 -1.60 -10.15
C ASP A 39 7.61 -1.15 -8.68
N VAL A 40 8.65 -0.46 -8.18
CA VAL A 40 8.63 0.16 -6.84
C VAL A 40 7.55 1.22 -6.76
N TYR A 41 7.50 2.17 -7.70
CA TYR A 41 6.42 3.16 -7.77
C TYR A 41 5.04 2.49 -7.99
N GLY A 42 5.01 1.34 -8.67
CA GLY A 42 3.85 0.43 -8.75
C GLY A 42 3.37 -0.01 -7.39
N ALA A 43 4.23 -0.71 -6.67
CA ALA A 43 3.95 -1.24 -5.35
C ALA A 43 3.53 -0.15 -4.37
N PHE A 44 4.26 0.98 -4.34
CA PHE A 44 3.94 2.08 -3.45
C PHE A 44 2.56 2.69 -3.76
N TYR A 45 2.22 2.83 -5.04
CA TYR A 45 0.90 3.29 -5.44
C TYR A 45 -0.20 2.32 -5.01
N ASP A 46 -0.06 1.02 -5.31
CA ASP A 46 -1.04 -0.01 -4.96
C ASP A 46 -1.27 -0.08 -3.44
N PHE A 47 -0.20 -0.11 -2.64
CA PHE A 47 -0.32 -0.11 -1.18
C PHE A 47 -0.86 1.21 -0.63
N SER A 48 -0.56 2.36 -1.25
CA SER A 48 -1.17 3.65 -0.86
C SER A 48 -2.68 3.67 -1.11
N CYS A 49 -3.15 3.05 -2.20
CA CYS A 49 -4.58 2.91 -2.48
C CYS A 49 -5.26 1.99 -1.45
N MET A 50 -4.63 0.87 -1.10
CA MET A 50 -5.11 -0.01 -0.03
C MET A 50 -5.16 0.69 1.34
N LEU A 51 -4.15 1.52 1.67
CA LEU A 51 -4.17 2.33 2.88
C LEU A 51 -5.33 3.33 2.84
N LYS A 52 -5.54 4.01 1.71
CA LYS A 52 -6.60 5.00 1.54
C LYS A 52 -7.98 4.41 1.77
N SER A 53 -8.24 3.17 1.33
CA SER A 53 -9.53 2.50 1.55
C SER A 53 -9.79 2.08 3.01
N LYS A 54 -8.75 2.09 3.86
CA LYS A 54 -8.86 1.74 5.29
C LYS A 54 -8.97 2.96 6.21
N VAL A 55 -8.83 4.19 5.69
CA VAL A 55 -8.95 5.42 6.47
C VAL A 55 -10.40 5.63 6.87
N ASP A 56 -10.66 5.63 8.17
CA ASP A 56 -11.94 6.05 8.74
C ASP A 56 -11.98 7.58 8.79
N ILE A 57 -13.09 8.18 8.35
CA ILE A 57 -13.29 9.63 8.39
C ILE A 57 -13.46 10.16 9.83
N ASN A 58 -13.83 9.28 10.76
CA ASN A 58 -13.98 9.59 12.18
C ASN A 58 -12.63 9.60 12.92
N ASP A 59 -11.55 9.13 12.29
CA ASP A 59 -10.21 9.17 12.89
C ASP A 59 -9.71 10.63 12.99
N PRO A 60 -9.20 11.07 14.16
CA PRO A 60 -8.70 12.44 14.33
C PRO A 60 -7.54 12.78 13.38
N ASN A 61 -6.81 11.79 12.89
CA ASN A 61 -5.71 11.96 11.94
C ASN A 61 -6.11 11.65 10.49
N ALA A 62 -7.40 11.43 10.19
CA ALA A 62 -7.88 11.05 8.86
C ALA A 62 -7.42 12.04 7.79
N LYS A 63 -7.67 13.35 8.00
CA LYS A 63 -7.30 14.41 7.05
C LYS A 63 -5.80 14.47 6.78
N LYS A 64 -4.98 14.32 7.82
CA LYS A 64 -3.51 14.31 7.71
C LYS A 64 -3.02 13.08 6.95
N THR A 65 -3.64 11.93 7.21
CA THR A 65 -3.31 10.66 6.55
C THR A 65 -3.68 10.70 5.07
N LEU A 66 -4.90 11.16 4.74
CA LEU A 66 -5.35 11.31 3.36
C LEU A 66 -4.45 12.25 2.56
N SER A 67 -4.10 13.42 3.12
CA SER A 67 -3.19 14.37 2.46
C SER A 67 -1.81 13.76 2.16
N ARG A 68 -1.25 12.97 3.08
CA ARG A 68 0.02 12.26 2.86
C ARG A 68 -0.11 11.17 1.80
N LEU A 69 -1.18 10.38 1.84
CA LEU A 69 -1.44 9.33 0.84
C LEU A 69 -1.63 9.94 -0.55
N GLU A 70 -2.30 11.08 -0.66
CA GLU A 70 -2.46 11.81 -1.93
C GLU A 70 -1.14 12.33 -2.46
N THR A 71 -0.25 12.82 -1.58
CA THR A 71 1.10 13.22 -1.96
C THR A 71 1.89 12.04 -2.52
N ILE A 72 1.85 10.88 -1.86
CA ILE A 72 2.51 9.65 -2.33
C ILE A 72 1.95 9.22 -3.69
N GLN A 73 0.62 9.21 -3.84
CA GLN A 73 -0.04 8.86 -5.09
C GLN A 73 0.34 9.80 -6.22
N LYS A 74 0.42 11.11 -5.94
CA LYS A 74 0.85 12.12 -6.90
C LYS A 74 2.31 11.92 -7.30
N THR A 75 3.23 11.75 -6.36
CA THR A 75 4.65 11.46 -6.66
C THR A 75 4.80 10.20 -7.51
N CYS A 76 4.01 9.16 -7.23
CA CYS A 76 4.03 7.96 -8.07
C CYS A 76 3.53 8.28 -9.49
N LYS A 77 2.43 9.04 -9.64
CA LYS A 77 1.89 9.44 -10.96
C LYS A 77 2.89 10.27 -11.76
N ASP A 78 3.50 11.25 -11.11
CA ASP A 78 4.45 12.18 -11.72
C ASP A 78 5.74 11.48 -12.16
N SER A 79 6.04 10.29 -11.63
CA SER A 79 7.18 9.48 -12.09
C SER A 79 7.06 9.03 -13.56
N GLY A 80 5.87 9.09 -14.17
CA GLY A 80 5.64 8.66 -15.56
C GLY A 80 5.76 7.15 -15.79
N THR A 81 6.02 6.37 -14.74
CA THR A 81 6.24 4.92 -14.84
C THR A 81 4.96 4.08 -14.69
N LEU A 82 3.79 4.72 -14.46
CA LEU A 82 2.58 3.98 -14.12
C LEU A 82 1.93 3.19 -15.28
N THR A 83 2.35 3.42 -16.53
CA THR A 83 1.60 3.02 -17.73
C THR A 83 1.79 1.56 -18.17
N LYS A 84 2.71 0.81 -17.55
CA LYS A 84 3.03 -0.60 -17.89
C LYS A 84 2.99 -1.50 -16.65
N ARG A 85 1.82 -1.76 -16.07
CA ARG A 85 1.72 -2.41 -14.75
C ARG A 85 1.09 -3.78 -14.74
N TYR A 86 1.75 -4.70 -14.06
CA TYR A 86 1.13 -5.84 -13.39
C TYR A 86 0.72 -5.40 -11.98
N PHE A 87 -0.58 -5.31 -11.71
CA PHE A 87 -1.08 -5.02 -10.35
C PHE A 87 -0.52 -6.05 -9.36
N ILE A 88 0.15 -5.58 -8.31
CA ILE A 88 0.61 -6.46 -7.22
C ILE A 88 -0.61 -6.84 -6.36
N ILE A 89 -1.54 -5.89 -6.22
CA ILE A 89 -2.77 -6.00 -5.47
C ILE A 89 -3.92 -6.02 -6.49
N CYS A 90 -4.39 -7.21 -6.86
CA CYS A 90 -5.61 -7.33 -7.65
C CYS A 90 -6.79 -6.76 -6.84
N ASN A 91 -7.63 -5.96 -7.49
CA ASN A 91 -8.93 -5.55 -6.95
C ASN A 91 -9.70 -6.79 -6.46
N GLY A 92 -10.01 -6.83 -5.17
CA GLY A 92 -10.97 -7.76 -4.58
C GLY A 92 -10.36 -8.79 -3.63
N ARG A 93 -10.70 -8.61 -2.35
CA ARG A 93 -10.58 -9.55 -1.21
C ARG A 93 -9.20 -9.68 -0.54
N PHE A 94 -9.06 -8.91 0.54
CA PHE A 94 -8.39 -9.34 1.77
C PHE A 94 -9.45 -9.67 2.81
#